data_AF-A0A7C6B3V8-F1
#
_entry.id   AF-A0A7C6B3V8-F1
#
_cell.length_a   1.000
_cell.length_b   1.000
_cell.length_c   1.000
_cell.angle_alpha   90.00
_cell.angle_beta   90.00
_cell.angle_gamma   90.00
#
_symmetry.space_group_name_H-M   'P 1'
#
loop_
_entity.id
_entity.type
_entity.pdbx_description
1 polymer ?
#
loop_
_entity_poly.entity_id
_entity_poly.type
_entity_poly.pdbx_seq_one_letter_code
_entity_poly.pdbx_strand_id
1 'polypeptide(L)'
;MPELPEVETIARALAPRLLGRRISEIRILSGRVASGNAARIAACLRGRVITALRRRGKYLIVELDGAMLTIHLGMTGSLLWNGTPGPHTRAEFVLDGDRLL
;
A
#
# COMPACT_ATOMS: atom_id res chain seq x y z
N MET A 1 -15.15 2.55 9.53
CA MET A 1 -13.92 1.89 10.00
C MET A 1 -13.93 0.49 9.42
N PRO A 2 -13.01 0.13 8.51
CA PRO A 2 -12.93 -1.25 8.04
C PRO A 2 -12.66 -2.15 9.24
N GLU A 3 -13.56 -3.08 9.50
CA GLU A 3 -13.36 -4.11 10.52
C GLU A 3 -12.51 -5.25 9.94
N LEU A 4 -12.24 -6.25 10.78
CA LEU A 4 -11.39 -7.39 10.39
C LEU A 4 -11.86 -8.07 9.09
N PRO A 5 -13.18 -8.30 8.86
CA PRO A 5 -13.65 -8.91 7.62
C PRO A 5 -13.40 -8.04 6.37
N GLU A 6 -13.57 -6.72 6.46
CA GLU A 6 -13.36 -5.82 5.33
C GLU A 6 -11.88 -5.74 4.95
N VAL A 7 -10.99 -5.67 5.95
CA VAL A 7 -9.54 -5.69 5.68
C VAL A 7 -9.12 -7.01 5.03
N GLU A 8 -9.69 -8.13 5.45
CA GLU A 8 -9.44 -9.44 4.83
C GLU A 8 -9.92 -9.49 3.38
N THR A 9 -11.12 -8.96 3.11
CA THR A 9 -11.65 -8.83 1.74
C THR A 9 -10.75 -7.97 0.86
N ILE A 10 -10.26 -6.84 1.37
CA ILE A 10 -9.33 -5.97 0.66
C ILE A 10 -8.02 -6.71 0.36
N ALA A 11 -7.47 -7.44 1.34
CA ALA A 11 -6.25 -8.22 1.16
C ALA A 11 -6.44 -9.27 0.04
N ARG A 12 -7.53 -10.04 0.07
CA ARG A 12 -7.81 -11.07 -0.93
C ARG A 12 -8.03 -10.49 -2.32
N ALA A 13 -8.70 -9.34 -2.43
CA ALA A 13 -8.95 -8.68 -3.70
C ALA A 13 -7.67 -8.09 -4.33
N LEU A 14 -6.75 -7.59 -3.49
CA LEU A 14 -5.50 -6.97 -3.97
C LEU A 14 -4.38 -7.98 -4.20
N ALA A 15 -4.31 -9.06 -3.43
CA ALA A 15 -3.24 -10.06 -3.53
C ALA A 15 -2.93 -10.50 -4.98
N PRO A 16 -3.90 -10.95 -5.82
CA PRO A 16 -3.59 -11.39 -7.17
C PRO A 16 -3.10 -10.27 -8.10
N ARG A 17 -3.31 -9.00 -7.73
CA ARG A 17 -2.85 -7.83 -8.49
C ARG A 17 -1.47 -7.35 -8.04
N LEU A 18 -1.13 -7.54 -6.76
CA LEU A 18 0.10 -7.00 -6.17
C LEU A 18 1.26 -8.00 -6.16
N LEU A 19 0.99 -9.29 -5.97
CA LEU A 19 2.04 -10.29 -5.81
C LEU A 19 2.94 -10.40 -7.05
N GLY A 20 4.25 -10.45 -6.82
CA GLY A 20 5.27 -10.53 -7.86
C GLY A 20 5.60 -9.19 -8.53
N ARG A 21 4.85 -8.11 -8.24
CA ARG A 21 5.09 -6.81 -8.86
C ARG A 21 6.19 -6.00 -8.19
N ARG A 22 6.90 -5.20 -8.99
CA ARG A 22 7.94 -4.29 -8.49
C ARG A 22 7.40 -2.88 -8.27
N ILE A 23 7.74 -2.30 -7.12
CA ILE A 23 7.46 -0.88 -6.85
C ILE A 23 8.48 0.00 -7.57
N SER A 24 8.09 0.59 -8.71
CA SER A 24 8.98 1.45 -9.50
C SER A 24 9.04 2.89 -8.98
N GLU A 25 7.92 3.38 -8.43
CA GLU A 25 7.79 4.72 -7.87
C GLU A 25 6.86 4.73 -6.65
N ILE A 26 7.17 5.56 -5.66
CA ILE A 26 6.30 5.84 -4.52
C ILE A 26 6.21 7.36 -4.35
N ARG A 27 4.98 7.88 -4.24
CA ARG A 27 4.71 9.27 -3.88
C ARG A 27 3.89 9.28 -2.60
N ILE A 28 4.44 9.86 -1.53
CA ILE A 28 3.69 10.11 -0.31
C ILE A 28 3.27 11.58 -0.33
N LEU A 29 1.98 11.82 -0.56
CA LEU A 29 1.40 13.15 -0.76
C LEU A 29 1.05 13.83 0.57
N SER A 30 0.99 13.07 1.66
CA SER A 30 0.68 13.60 2.99
C SER A 30 1.52 12.92 4.06
N GLY A 31 2.24 13.72 4.86
CA GLY A 31 2.99 13.22 6.01
C GLY A 31 2.12 12.53 7.06
N ARG A 32 0.79 12.75 7.05
CA ARG A 32 -0.14 12.12 8.01
C ARG A 32 -0.26 10.60 7.85
N VAL A 33 0.07 10.06 6.67
CA VAL A 33 0.02 8.60 6.42
C VAL A 33 1.39 7.93 6.53
N ALA A 34 2.45 8.72 6.73
CA ALA A 34 3.80 8.22 6.96
C ALA A 34 4.07 8.14 8.47
N SER A 35 4.53 6.99 8.95
CA SER A 35 4.97 6.82 10.34
C SER A 35 6.32 7.47 10.65
N GLY A 36 6.89 8.20 9.69
CA GLY A 36 8.20 8.84 9.80
C GLY A 36 8.53 9.65 8.55
N ASN A 37 9.82 9.75 8.22
CA ASN A 37 10.26 10.51 7.06
C ASN A 37 9.80 9.84 5.74
N ALA A 38 8.93 10.54 5.00
CA ALA A 38 8.35 10.06 3.75
C ALA A 38 9.40 9.71 2.68
N ALA A 39 10.44 10.54 2.52
CA ALA A 39 11.49 10.29 1.53
C ALA A 39 12.30 9.03 1.86
N ARG A 40 12.59 8.80 3.15
CA ARG A 40 13.25 7.58 3.60
C ARG A 40 12.38 6.35 3.36
N ILE A 41 11.08 6.42 3.65
CA ILE A 41 10.14 5.32 3.38
C ILE A 41 10.12 5.00 1.88
N ALA A 42 9.96 6.02 1.03
CA ALA A 42 9.97 5.84 -0.43
C ALA A 42 11.30 5.23 -0.92
N ALA A 43 12.44 5.72 -0.44
CA ALA A 43 13.74 5.16 -0.79
C ALA A 43 13.89 3.69 -0.33
N CYS A 44 13.38 3.35 0.86
CA CYS A 44 13.40 1.98 1.34
C CYS A 44 12.53 1.03 0.52
N LEU A 45 11.44 1.49 -0.10
CA LEU A 45 10.49 0.64 -0.83
C LEU A 45 10.75 0.58 -2.34
N ARG A 46 11.36 1.62 -2.91
CA ARG A 46 11.59 1.71 -4.34
C ARG A 46 12.48 0.58 -4.84
N GLY A 47 12.09 -0.01 -5.96
CA GLY A 47 12.79 -1.10 -6.62
C GLY A 47 12.49 -2.48 -6.02
N ARG A 48 11.71 -2.58 -4.94
CA ARG A 48 11.42 -3.86 -4.29
C ARG A 48 10.24 -4.60 -4.90
N VAL A 49 10.25 -5.91 -4.79
CA VAL A 49 9.19 -6.81 -5.29
C VAL A 49 8.28 -7.22 -4.14
N ILE A 50 6.96 -7.15 -4.36
CA ILE A 50 5.97 -7.60 -3.39
C ILE A 50 5.93 -9.13 -3.39
N THR A 51 6.25 -9.75 -2.26
CA THR A 51 6.35 -11.21 -2.12
C THR A 51 5.15 -11.82 -1.41
N ALA A 52 4.49 -11.08 -0.53
CA ALA A 52 3.25 -11.50 0.12
C ALA A 52 2.36 -10.31 0.46
N LEU A 53 1.06 -10.57 0.56
CA LEU A 53 0.07 -9.65 1.13
C LEU A 53 -0.73 -10.40 2.18
N ARG A 54 -0.66 -9.93 3.42
CA ARG A 54 -1.32 -10.54 4.58
C ARG A 54 -2.11 -9.51 5.35
N ARG A 55 -2.96 -9.99 6.25
CA ARG A 55 -3.63 -9.16 7.25
C ARG A 55 -3.17 -9.55 8.64
N ARG A 56 -2.96 -8.57 9.52
CA ARG A 56 -2.81 -8.77 10.96
C ARG A 56 -3.67 -7.76 11.70
N GLY A 57 -4.76 -8.23 12.32
CA GLY A 57 -5.75 -7.33 12.93
C GLY A 57 -6.31 -6.38 11.87
N LYS A 58 -6.16 -5.07 12.11
CA LYS A 58 -6.62 -3.97 11.25
C LYS A 58 -5.54 -3.45 10.29
N TYR A 59 -4.42 -4.16 10.20
CA TYR A 59 -3.30 -3.82 9.31
C TYR A 59 -3.27 -4.75 8.11
N LEU A 60 -3.05 -4.17 6.94
CA LEU A 60 -2.51 -4.87 5.78
C LEU A 60 -0.99 -4.88 5.89
N ILE A 61 -0.39 -6.05 5.68
CA ILE A 61 1.05 -6.26 5.68
C ILE A 61 1.45 -6.63 4.25
N VAL A 62 2.20 -5.74 3.61
CA VAL A 62 2.84 -5.97 2.32
C VAL A 62 4.27 -6.39 2.60
N GLU A 63 4.58 -7.65 2.36
CA GLU A 63 5.95 -8.16 2.42
C GLU A 63 6.65 -7.88 1.10
N LEU A 64 7.88 -7.40 1.19
CA LEU A 64 8.75 -7.17 0.05
C LEU A 64 10.08 -7.89 0.25
N ASP A 65 10.85 -8.03 -0.82
CA ASP A 65 12.21 -8.55 -0.76
C ASP A 65 13.12 -7.69 0.14
N GLY A 66 13.27 -8.11 1.40
CA GLY A 66 14.09 -7.45 2.42
C GLY A 66 13.45 -6.22 3.10
N ALA A 67 12.14 -6.00 2.95
CA ALA A 67 11.41 -4.94 3.63
C ALA A 67 9.95 -5.34 3.91
N MET A 68 9.28 -4.55 4.75
CA MET A 68 7.88 -4.73 5.05
C MET A 68 7.20 -3.37 5.11
N LEU A 69 6.04 -3.25 4.47
CA LEU A 69 5.16 -2.09 4.54
C LEU A 69 3.88 -2.50 5.28
N THR A 70 3.52 -1.74 6.31
CA THR A 70 2.25 -1.90 7.01
C THR A 70 1.32 -0.74 6.68
N ILE A 71 0.07 -1.06 6.35
CA ILE A 71 -0.95 -0.06 5.99
C ILE A 71 -2.12 -0.23 6.97
N HIS A 72 -2.49 0.87 7.63
CA HIS A 72 -3.67 0.96 8.47
C HIS A 72 -4.69 1.90 7.83
N LEU A 73 -5.86 1.39 7.48
CA LEU A 73 -6.87 2.16 6.76
C LEU A 73 -7.63 3.17 7.63
N GLY A 74 -7.53 3.07 8.96
CA GLY A 74 -8.24 3.97 9.86
C GLY A 74 -9.75 3.86 9.70
N MET A 75 -10.47 4.98 9.73
CA MET A 75 -11.93 4.95 9.64
C MET A 75 -12.47 4.88 8.20
N THR A 76 -11.82 5.59 7.27
CA THR A 76 -12.32 5.86 5.91
C THR A 76 -11.27 5.64 4.82
N GLY A 77 -10.06 5.20 5.18
CA GLY A 77 -9.03 4.88 4.20
C GLY A 77 -9.46 3.70 3.33
N SER A 78 -9.05 3.75 2.07
CA SER A 78 -9.25 2.70 1.09
C SER A 78 -8.01 2.60 0.21
N LEU A 79 -7.87 1.48 -0.48
CA LEU A 79 -6.83 1.26 -1.49
C LEU A 79 -7.51 1.08 -2.84
N LEU A 80 -7.08 1.84 -3.84
CA LEU A 80 -7.70 1.84 -5.15
C LEU A 80 -6.71 1.36 -6.21
N TRP A 81 -7.04 0.24 -6.86
CA TRP A 81 -6.27 -0.27 -7.99
C TRP A 81 -6.65 0.45 -9.28
N ASN A 82 -5.67 1.05 -9.95
CA ASN A 82 -5.82 1.87 -11.16
C ASN A 82 -6.91 2.94 -11.03
N GLY A 83 -7.06 3.50 -9.83
CA GLY A 83 -7.95 4.62 -9.58
C GLY A 83 -7.43 5.92 -10.17
N THR A 84 -8.30 6.94 -10.19
CA THR A 84 -7.89 8.31 -10.52
C THR A 84 -7.53 9.06 -9.23
N PRO A 85 -6.34 9.68 -9.12
CA PRO A 85 -6.00 10.50 -7.96
C PRO A 85 -7.00 11.63 -7.74
N GLY A 86 -7.35 11.87 -6.49
CA GLY A 86 -8.32 12.90 -6.10
C GLY A 86 -7.86 13.68 -4.86
N PRO A 87 -8.70 14.60 -4.34
CA PRO A 87 -8.36 15.48 -3.21
C PRO A 87 -7.98 14.76 -1.90
N HIS A 88 -8.29 13.47 -1.80
CA HIS A 88 -8.03 12.64 -0.62
C HIS A 88 -6.97 11.57 -0.84
N THR A 89 -6.34 11.49 -2.02
CA THR A 89 -5.21 10.60 -2.27
C THR A 89 -4.04 11.02 -1.40
N ARG A 90 -3.52 10.10 -0.58
CA ARG A 90 -2.45 10.39 0.40
C ARG A 90 -1.14 9.71 0.07
N ALA A 91 -1.17 8.62 -0.68
CA ALA A 91 -0.01 7.95 -1.23
C ALA A 91 -0.34 7.40 -2.61
N GLU A 92 0.69 7.18 -3.42
CA GLU A 92 0.57 6.51 -4.72
C GLU A 92 1.78 5.60 -4.89
N PHE A 93 1.53 4.38 -5.37
CA PHE A 93 2.55 3.42 -5.72
C PHE A 93 2.40 3.07 -7.20
N VAL A 94 3.49 3.11 -7.94
CA VAL A 94 3.54 2.59 -9.32
C VAL A 94 4.15 1.20 -9.28
N LEU A 95 3.41 0.23 -9.82
CA LEU A 95 3.66 -1.20 -9.73
C LEU A 95 3.66 -1.80 -11.14
N ASP A 96 4.84 -1.92 -11.74
CA ASP A 96 5.00 -2.37 -13.14
C ASP A 96 4.09 -1.65 -14.15
N GLY A 97 3.91 -0.34 -13.96
CA GLY A 97 3.09 0.52 -14.82
C GLY A 97 1.65 0.72 -14.36
N ASP A 98 1.13 -0.14 -13.49
CA ASP A 98 -0.17 0.05 -12.82
C ASP A 98 -0.03 0.94 -11.58
N ARG A 99 -1.13 1.50 -11.09
CA ARG A 99 -1.15 2.41 -9.92
C ARG A 99 -1.98 1.83 -8.79
N LEU A 100 -1.45 1.91 -7.58
CA LEU A 100 -2.19 1.72 -6.34
C LEU A 100 -2.22 3.06 -5.59
N LEU A 101 -3.43 3.57 -5.33
CA LEU A 101 -3.68 4.80 -4.58
C LEU A 101 -4.14 4.51 -3.15
#